data_AF-A0A1V8ULI6-F1
#
_entry.id   AF-A0A1V8ULI6-F1
#
_cell.length_a   1.000
_cell.length_b   1.000
_cell.length_c   1.000
_cell.angle_alpha   90.00
_cell.angle_beta   90.00
_cell.angle_gamma   90.00
#
_symmetry.space_group_name_H-M   'P 1'
#
loop_
_entity.id
_entity.type
_entity.pdbx_description
1 polymer ?
#
loop_
_entity_poly.entity_id
_entity_poly.type
_entity_poly.pdbx_seq_one_letter_code
_entity_poly.pdbx_strand_id
1 'polypeptide(L)'
;MDDLEHSLDSLSIDQSPIYLLKTRSSPSDAYESYFTNTSSGKQVPIFVPVLEHVFRDDALRTLRRHAERFAFAGGSPVTKRQIATNNPAKKYGGMIFTSQRAVDAFAIVVSKLDPSKLEAMFDKEMPLYVVGPATATGVKSLGLPCAVLGEETGSGEVLAKFILEHQRTLARDVTHLEGRRLPLLFLVGEQRRDIIPSSLSAETLPLSERTQVIELIVYETGEMATFE
;
A
#
# COMPACT_ATOMS: atom_id res chain seq x y z
N MET A 1 -5.89 24.91 12.62
CA MET A 1 -6.35 26.23 12.13
C MET A 1 -5.16 27.16 12.00
N ASP A 2 -4.28 27.21 12.99
CA ASP A 2 -3.07 28.04 13.02
C ASP A 2 -2.19 27.95 11.76
N ASP A 3 -1.94 26.75 11.22
CA ASP A 3 -1.15 26.60 9.98
C ASP A 3 -1.84 27.18 8.72
N LEU A 4 -3.18 27.18 8.72
CA LEU A 4 -4.00 27.66 7.62
C LEU A 4 -4.10 29.19 7.67
N GLU A 5 -4.24 29.75 8.87
CA GLU A 5 -4.18 31.19 9.13
C GLU A 5 -2.80 31.76 8.76
N HIS A 6 -1.71 31.11 9.18
CA HIS A 6 -0.36 31.51 8.78
C HIS A 6 -0.11 31.44 7.27
N SER A 7 -0.68 30.45 6.58
CA SER A 7 -0.54 30.33 5.13
C SER A 7 -1.25 31.45 4.38
N LEU A 8 -2.40 31.90 4.89
CA LEU A 8 -3.17 33.01 4.31
C LEU A 8 -2.49 34.36 4.56
N ASP A 9 -1.94 34.57 5.75
CA ASP A 9 -1.24 35.81 6.12
C ASP A 9 0.06 36.02 5.35
N SER A 10 0.62 34.96 4.76
CA SER A 10 1.86 35.00 3.97
C SER A 10 1.68 35.37 2.50
N LEU A 11 0.43 35.53 2.02
CA LEU A 11 0.14 35.78 0.61
C LEU A 11 0.44 37.24 0.21
N SER A 12 1.10 37.43 -0.93
CA SER A 12 1.25 38.75 -1.56
C SER A 12 0.05 39.10 -2.45
N ILE A 13 -0.13 40.40 -2.73
CA ILE A 13 -1.27 40.94 -3.50
C ILE A 13 -1.37 40.35 -4.92
N ASP A 14 -0.27 39.89 -5.49
CA ASP A 14 -0.19 39.28 -6.83
C ASP A 14 -0.33 37.75 -6.83
N GLN A 15 -0.55 37.14 -5.65
CA GLN A 15 -0.75 35.71 -5.48
C GLN A 15 -2.23 35.35 -5.34
N SER A 16 -2.62 34.25 -5.99
CA SER A 16 -3.93 33.64 -5.91
C SER A 16 -3.84 32.30 -5.15
N PRO A 17 -4.54 32.15 -4.01
CA PRO A 17 -4.53 30.90 -3.27
C PRO A 17 -5.33 29.81 -4.00
N ILE A 18 -4.81 28.59 -3.98
CA ILE A 18 -5.51 27.37 -4.46
C ILE A 18 -5.75 26.46 -3.27
N TYR A 19 -7.00 26.34 -2.84
CA TYR A 19 -7.36 25.44 -1.76
C TYR A 19 -7.44 24.00 -2.26
N LEU A 20 -6.59 23.15 -1.70
CA LEU A 20 -6.56 21.72 -1.95
C LEU A 20 -7.27 21.02 -0.79
N LEU A 21 -8.49 20.51 -1.03
CA LEU A 21 -9.29 19.79 -0.03
C LEU A 21 -8.77 18.37 0.22
N LYS A 22 -7.49 18.25 0.54
CA LYS A 22 -6.80 16.99 0.81
C LYS A 22 -5.71 17.18 1.85
N THR A 23 -5.35 16.10 2.51
CA THR A 23 -4.12 16.03 3.30
C THR A 23 -2.91 15.93 2.37
N ARG A 24 -1.90 16.78 2.58
CA ARG A 24 -0.65 16.77 1.82
C ARG A 24 -0.03 15.37 1.80
N SER A 25 0.37 14.90 0.62
CA SER A 25 1.06 13.61 0.47
C SER A 25 2.53 13.73 0.94
N SER A 26 3.09 12.64 1.49
CA SER A 26 4.48 12.57 1.98
C SER A 26 5.27 11.49 1.20
N PRO A 27 6.55 11.69 0.87
CA PRO A 27 7.41 12.84 1.21
C PRO A 27 7.22 14.07 0.30
N SER A 28 6.46 13.95 -0.79
CA SER A 28 6.17 15.04 -1.70
C SER A 28 4.73 14.97 -2.22
N ASP A 29 4.17 16.12 -2.58
CA ASP A 29 2.83 16.24 -3.14
C ASP A 29 2.88 16.68 -4.61
N ALA A 30 2.19 15.93 -5.47
CA ALA A 30 2.16 16.18 -6.91
C ALA A 30 1.43 17.48 -7.28
N TYR A 31 0.36 17.84 -6.54
CA TYR A 31 -0.38 19.09 -6.79
C TYR A 31 0.42 20.30 -6.34
N GLU A 32 1.09 20.20 -5.20
CA GLU A 32 2.02 21.23 -4.75
C GLU A 32 3.11 21.47 -5.80
N SER A 33 3.78 20.39 -6.21
CA SER A 33 4.83 20.48 -7.24
C SER A 33 4.30 21.07 -8.55
N TYR A 34 3.08 20.72 -8.96
CA TYR A 34 2.47 21.23 -10.18
C TYR A 34 2.18 22.74 -10.12
N PHE A 35 1.49 23.21 -9.07
CA PHE A 35 1.11 24.62 -8.94
C PHE A 35 2.29 25.52 -8.61
N THR A 36 3.28 25.04 -7.86
CA THR A 36 4.50 25.81 -7.61
C THR A 36 5.33 26.00 -8.89
N ASN A 37 5.43 24.96 -9.74
CA ASN A 37 6.29 25.02 -10.93
C ASN A 37 5.64 25.66 -12.15
N THR A 38 4.32 25.57 -12.31
CA THR A 38 3.62 26.02 -13.54
C THR A 38 3.28 27.51 -13.51
N SER A 39 3.17 28.09 -12.31
CA SER A 39 2.48 29.37 -12.12
C SER A 39 3.41 30.53 -11.82
N SER A 40 4.73 30.35 -11.96
CA SER A 40 5.76 31.35 -11.62
C SER A 40 5.57 31.96 -10.22
N GLY A 41 5.09 31.15 -9.25
CA GLY A 41 4.80 31.60 -7.89
C GLY A 41 3.50 32.40 -7.70
N LYS A 42 2.69 32.63 -8.76
CA LYS A 42 1.39 33.32 -8.65
C LYS A 42 0.28 32.47 -8.04
N GLN A 43 0.36 31.15 -8.16
CA GLN A 43 -0.62 30.25 -7.55
C GLN A 43 0.03 29.57 -6.35
N VAL A 44 -0.58 29.76 -5.18
CA VAL A 44 -0.06 29.26 -3.92
C VAL A 44 -0.98 28.15 -3.42
N PRO A 45 -0.56 26.88 -3.48
CA PRO A 45 -1.38 25.77 -2.99
C PRO A 45 -1.46 25.80 -1.45
N ILE A 46 -2.68 25.80 -0.93
CA ILE A 46 -3.00 25.75 0.50
C ILE A 46 -3.77 24.45 0.76
N PHE A 47 -3.23 23.59 1.62
CA PHE A 47 -3.87 22.33 1.96
C PHE A 47 -4.91 22.55 3.06
N VAL A 48 -6.15 22.17 2.76
CA VAL A 48 -7.27 22.19 3.69
C VAL A 48 -7.69 20.74 3.91
N PRO A 49 -7.09 20.03 4.87
CA PRO A 49 -7.47 18.65 5.13
C PRO A 49 -8.91 18.65 5.67
N VAL A 50 -9.79 17.96 4.95
CA VAL A 50 -11.21 17.78 5.33
C VAL A 50 -11.50 16.38 5.87
N LEU A 51 -10.61 15.43 5.55
CA LEU A 51 -10.67 14.06 6.01
C LEU A 51 -9.48 13.78 6.93
N GLU A 52 -9.76 13.17 8.07
CA GLU A 52 -8.72 12.59 8.93
C GLU A 52 -8.53 11.12 8.58
N HIS A 53 -7.28 10.68 8.53
CA HIS A 53 -6.95 9.27 8.39
C HIS A 53 -6.29 8.77 9.66
N VAL A 54 -6.98 7.88 10.38
CA VAL A 54 -6.48 7.29 11.62
C VAL A 54 -5.91 5.92 11.31
N PHE A 55 -4.62 5.74 11.52
CA PHE A 55 -3.97 4.45 11.34
C PHE A 55 -4.29 3.49 12.48
N ARG A 56 -4.56 2.24 12.12
CA ARG A 56 -4.93 1.20 13.07
C ARG A 56 -3.70 0.53 13.69
N ASP A 57 -3.36 0.90 14.91
CA ASP A 57 -2.18 0.39 15.62
C ASP A 57 -2.15 -1.15 15.77
N ASP A 58 -3.31 -1.78 15.95
CA ASP A 58 -3.45 -3.23 16.01
C ASP A 58 -3.09 -3.91 14.68
N ALA A 59 -3.52 -3.31 13.57
CA ALA A 59 -3.20 -3.74 12.21
C ALA A 59 -1.71 -3.56 11.91
N LEU A 60 -1.13 -2.38 12.22
CA LEU A 60 0.30 -2.12 12.01
C LEU A 60 1.18 -3.07 12.82
N ARG A 61 0.81 -3.36 14.07
CA ARG A 61 1.51 -4.35 14.91
C ARG A 61 1.40 -5.75 14.34
N THR A 62 0.29 -6.09 13.71
CA THR A 62 0.09 -7.38 13.05
C THR A 62 0.96 -7.50 11.79
N LEU A 63 1.03 -6.47 10.97
CA LEU A 63 1.92 -6.41 9.80
C LEU A 63 3.39 -6.53 10.18
N ARG A 64 3.82 -5.79 11.21
CA ARG A 64 5.18 -5.89 11.73
C ARG A 64 5.51 -7.32 12.17
N ARG A 65 4.62 -7.94 12.95
CA ARG A 65 4.78 -9.34 13.38
C ARG A 65 4.80 -10.31 12.20
N HIS A 66 4.04 -10.04 11.15
CA HIS A 66 4.08 -10.85 9.92
C HIS A 66 5.45 -10.75 9.23
N ALA A 67 5.99 -9.55 9.04
CA ALA A 67 7.33 -9.36 8.48
C ALA A 67 8.42 -10.03 9.33
N GLU A 68 8.44 -9.77 10.65
CA GLU A 68 9.43 -10.34 11.58
C GLU A 68 9.35 -11.87 11.69
N ARG A 69 8.20 -12.45 11.36
CA ARG A 69 7.98 -13.90 11.28
C ARG A 69 8.08 -14.45 9.86
N PHE A 70 8.63 -13.70 8.92
CA PHE A 70 8.88 -14.12 7.54
C PHE A 70 7.62 -14.53 6.77
N ALA A 71 6.46 -13.91 7.07
CA ALA A 71 5.20 -14.16 6.38
C ALA A 71 5.23 -13.83 4.88
N PHE A 72 6.17 -12.99 4.45
CA PHE A 72 6.35 -12.49 3.09
C PHE A 72 7.58 -13.08 2.39
N ALA A 73 8.27 -14.04 3.04
CA ALA A 73 9.47 -14.67 2.53
C ALA A 73 9.46 -16.19 2.77
N GLY A 74 9.48 -16.96 1.69
CA GLY A 74 9.60 -18.43 1.75
C GLY A 74 10.30 -19.07 0.56
N GLY A 75 10.89 -18.28 -0.34
CA GLY A 75 11.79 -18.77 -1.39
C GLY A 75 13.27 -18.81 -0.98
N SER A 76 13.65 -18.15 0.12
CA SER A 76 15.05 -18.18 0.60
C SER A 76 15.41 -19.55 1.20
N PRO A 77 16.63 -20.08 0.94
CA PRO A 77 17.10 -21.32 1.55
C PRO A 77 16.90 -21.26 3.05
N VAL A 78 16.29 -22.32 3.60
CA VAL A 78 15.86 -22.38 5.00
C VAL A 78 17.02 -21.93 5.88
N THR A 79 16.95 -20.72 6.43
CA THR A 79 18.03 -20.24 7.31
C THR A 79 18.02 -21.13 8.54
N LYS A 80 19.18 -21.37 9.17
CA LYS A 80 19.29 -22.18 10.40
C LYS A 80 18.24 -21.81 11.49
N ARG A 81 17.75 -20.57 11.46
CA ARG A 81 16.68 -20.02 12.30
C ARG A 81 15.27 -20.53 11.98
N GLN A 82 14.94 -20.78 10.71
CA GLN A 82 13.65 -21.35 10.28
C GLN A 82 13.56 -22.85 10.65
N ILE A 83 14.68 -23.58 10.56
CA ILE A 83 14.78 -24.98 11.01
C ILE A 83 14.54 -25.09 12.52
N ALA A 84 15.11 -24.16 13.31
CA ALA A 84 14.97 -24.17 14.76
C ALA A 84 13.55 -23.83 15.27
N THR A 85 12.64 -23.36 14.41
CA THR A 85 11.30 -22.89 14.81
C THR A 85 10.13 -23.64 14.17
N ASN A 86 10.39 -24.70 13.39
CA ASN A 86 9.36 -25.51 12.71
C ASN A 86 8.30 -24.68 11.96
N ASN A 87 8.69 -23.54 11.39
CA ASN A 87 7.77 -22.58 10.80
C ASN A 87 7.92 -22.55 9.27
N PRO A 88 6.93 -23.04 8.49
CA PRO A 88 6.84 -22.71 7.08
C PRO A 88 6.32 -21.28 6.99
N ALA A 89 7.22 -20.34 7.25
CA ALA A 89 6.88 -18.99 7.65
C ALA A 89 6.02 -18.20 6.64
N LYS A 90 6.13 -18.53 5.36
CA LYS A 90 5.43 -17.85 4.28
C LYS A 90 3.93 -18.03 4.40
N LYS A 91 3.22 -16.93 4.61
CA LYS A 91 1.76 -16.90 4.77
C LYS A 91 1.06 -16.30 3.56
N TYR A 92 1.75 -15.45 2.81
CA TYR A 92 1.16 -14.70 1.70
C TYR A 92 1.95 -14.88 0.41
N GLY A 93 1.24 -14.95 -0.71
CA GLY A 93 1.81 -15.03 -2.05
C GLY A 93 1.97 -13.68 -2.73
N GLY A 94 1.70 -12.58 -2.03
CA GLY A 94 1.73 -11.22 -2.53
C GLY A 94 0.94 -10.25 -1.65
N MET A 95 1.10 -8.96 -1.92
CA MET A 95 0.37 -7.88 -1.26
C MET A 95 -0.32 -6.97 -2.27
N ILE A 96 -1.43 -6.36 -1.88
CA ILE A 96 -2.21 -5.44 -2.72
C ILE A 96 -2.33 -4.08 -2.02
N PHE A 97 -2.14 -3.00 -2.78
CA PHE A 97 -2.32 -1.61 -2.36
C PHE A 97 -3.16 -0.83 -3.38
N THR A 98 -4.33 -0.34 -2.97
CA THR A 98 -5.20 0.49 -3.84
C THR A 98 -5.24 1.95 -3.41
N SER A 99 -4.56 2.32 -2.32
CA SER A 99 -4.58 3.65 -1.72
C SER A 99 -3.21 4.05 -1.23
N GLN A 100 -2.83 5.32 -1.45
CA GLN A 100 -1.62 5.90 -0.85
C GLN A 100 -1.65 5.83 0.67
N ARG A 101 -2.82 5.91 1.32
CA ARG A 101 -2.92 5.83 2.79
C ARG A 101 -2.57 4.45 3.33
N ALA A 102 -2.88 3.40 2.57
CA ALA A 102 -2.41 2.06 2.90
C ALA A 102 -0.88 1.93 2.78
N VAL A 103 -0.29 2.64 1.81
CA VAL A 103 1.18 2.73 1.66
C VAL A 103 1.80 3.49 2.83
N ASP A 104 1.25 4.64 3.22
CA ASP A 104 1.72 5.44 4.36
C ASP A 104 1.69 4.60 5.66
N ALA A 105 0.58 3.90 5.90
CA ALA A 105 0.43 2.98 7.03
C ALA A 105 1.51 1.88 7.02
N PHE A 106 1.79 1.30 5.84
CA PHE A 106 2.83 0.29 5.70
C PHE A 106 4.25 0.87 5.82
N ALA A 107 4.49 2.11 5.43
CA ALA A 107 5.76 2.80 5.61
C ALA A 107 6.14 2.92 7.10
N ILE A 108 5.14 3.15 7.97
CA ILE A 108 5.34 3.12 9.44
C ILE A 108 5.81 1.73 9.91
N VAL A 109 5.32 0.66 9.28
CA VAL A 109 5.76 -0.70 9.60
C VAL A 109 7.19 -0.89 9.13
N VAL A 110 7.50 -0.60 7.87
CA VAL A 110 8.83 -0.78 7.27
C VAL A 110 9.90 0.01 8.00
N SER A 111 9.62 1.26 8.39
CA SER A 111 10.56 2.09 9.17
C SER A 111 10.88 1.55 10.57
N LYS A 112 10.03 0.67 11.11
CA LYS A 112 10.24 -0.01 12.40
C LYS A 112 10.91 -1.38 12.25
N LEU A 113 11.14 -1.85 11.02
CA LEU A 113 11.90 -3.07 10.75
C LEU A 113 13.40 -2.75 10.70
N ASP A 114 14.21 -3.78 10.90
CA ASP A 114 15.66 -3.69 10.74
C ASP A 114 16.01 -3.63 9.24
N PRO A 115 16.57 -2.51 8.73
CA PRO A 115 16.86 -2.35 7.30
C PRO A 115 17.79 -3.44 6.76
N SER A 116 18.72 -3.94 7.60
CA SER A 116 19.67 -5.00 7.21
C SER A 116 19.01 -6.36 7.01
N LYS A 117 17.74 -6.51 7.42
CA LYS A 117 16.98 -7.76 7.35
C LYS A 117 15.83 -7.72 6.35
N LEU A 118 15.63 -6.61 5.63
CA LEU A 118 14.52 -6.48 4.68
C LEU A 118 14.56 -7.56 3.60
N GLU A 119 15.74 -7.86 3.04
CA GLU A 119 15.91 -8.94 2.05
C GLU A 119 15.57 -10.33 2.61
N ALA A 120 15.75 -10.53 3.91
CA ALA A 120 15.36 -11.78 4.56
C ALA A 120 13.86 -11.83 4.83
N MET A 121 13.21 -10.68 5.11
CA MET A 121 11.79 -10.58 5.48
C MET A 121 10.84 -10.54 4.28
N PHE A 122 11.32 -10.15 3.10
CA PHE A 122 10.52 -9.98 1.88
C PHE A 122 11.19 -10.65 0.67
N ASP A 123 10.52 -11.60 0.02
CA ASP A 123 11.04 -12.24 -1.19
C ASP A 123 11.01 -11.25 -2.38
N LYS A 124 12.09 -11.24 -3.18
CA LYS A 124 12.17 -10.48 -4.44
C LYS A 124 11.07 -10.85 -5.44
N GLU A 125 10.70 -12.13 -5.45
CA GLU A 125 9.70 -12.69 -6.35
C GLU A 125 8.26 -12.48 -5.84
N MET A 126 8.09 -12.03 -4.59
CA MET A 126 6.77 -11.71 -4.06
C MET A 126 6.24 -10.43 -4.73
N PRO A 127 5.08 -10.46 -5.41
CA PRO A 127 4.52 -9.29 -6.07
C PRO A 127 3.85 -8.34 -5.07
N LEU A 128 4.09 -7.05 -5.25
CA LEU A 128 3.33 -5.94 -4.66
C LEU A 128 2.45 -5.34 -5.75
N TYR A 129 1.17 -5.69 -5.73
CA TYR A 129 0.17 -5.20 -6.67
C TYR A 129 -0.33 -3.83 -6.26
N VAL A 130 -0.37 -2.89 -7.19
CA VAL A 130 -0.79 -1.51 -6.93
C VAL A 130 -1.81 -1.03 -7.95
N VAL A 131 -2.66 -0.09 -7.55
CA VAL A 131 -3.51 0.68 -8.49
C VAL A 131 -2.98 2.10 -8.61
N GLY A 132 -2.60 2.49 -9.82
CA GLY A 132 -2.23 3.85 -10.19
C GLY A 132 -0.76 4.22 -9.93
N PRO A 133 -0.20 5.16 -10.70
CA PRO A 133 1.20 5.58 -10.57
C PRO A 133 1.55 6.14 -9.19
N ALA A 134 0.62 6.89 -8.60
CA ALA A 134 0.84 7.56 -7.31
C ALA A 134 1.05 6.54 -6.16
N THR A 135 0.31 5.42 -6.18
CA THR A 135 0.48 4.31 -5.24
C THR A 135 1.77 3.55 -5.54
N ALA A 136 2.06 3.30 -6.82
CA ALA A 136 3.28 2.62 -7.25
C ALA A 136 4.55 3.34 -6.78
N THR A 137 4.62 4.66 -6.96
CA THR A 137 5.74 5.49 -6.49
C THR A 137 5.91 5.38 -4.98
N GLY A 138 4.80 5.44 -4.22
CA GLY A 138 4.84 5.28 -2.76
C GLY A 138 5.34 3.91 -2.32
N VAL A 139 4.93 2.83 -2.98
CA VAL A 139 5.43 1.47 -2.65
C VAL A 139 6.90 1.31 -3.03
N LYS A 140 7.31 1.83 -4.20
CA LYS A 140 8.70 1.79 -4.67
C LYS A 140 9.65 2.55 -3.73
N SER A 141 9.20 3.65 -3.13
CA SER A 141 10.03 4.45 -2.22
C SER A 141 10.32 3.75 -0.87
N LEU A 142 9.61 2.66 -0.55
CA LEU A 142 9.87 1.85 0.65
C LEU A 142 11.18 1.05 0.56
N GLY A 143 11.79 0.93 -0.62
CA GLY A 143 13.07 0.24 -0.80
C GLY A 143 13.00 -1.27 -0.56
N LEU A 144 11.82 -1.88 -0.70
CA LEU A 144 11.65 -3.33 -0.59
C LEU A 144 12.18 -4.04 -1.84
N PRO A 145 12.71 -5.28 -1.72
CA PRO A 145 13.26 -6.02 -2.85
C PRO A 145 12.19 -6.54 -3.83
N CYS A 146 10.91 -6.41 -3.49
CA CYS A 146 9.77 -6.98 -4.21
C CYS A 146 9.48 -6.26 -5.54
N ALA A 147 8.91 -6.99 -6.50
CA ALA A 147 8.40 -6.42 -7.74
C ALA A 147 7.11 -5.64 -7.51
N VAL A 148 7.06 -4.36 -7.92
CA VAL A 148 5.86 -3.52 -7.89
C VAL A 148 5.16 -3.56 -9.26
N LEU A 149 3.91 -4.00 -9.29
CA LEU A 149 3.18 -4.33 -10.52
C LEU A 149 1.76 -3.75 -10.53
N GLY A 150 1.21 -3.48 -11.72
CA GLY A 150 -0.17 -3.03 -11.88
C GLY A 150 -0.38 -1.52 -11.88
N GLU A 151 0.69 -0.72 -11.93
CA GLU A 151 0.61 0.75 -11.88
C GLU A 151 -0.29 1.36 -12.98
N GLU A 152 -0.39 0.69 -14.13
CA GLU A 152 -1.19 1.12 -15.29
C GLU A 152 -2.66 0.64 -15.24
N THR A 153 -3.04 -0.19 -14.27
CA THR A 153 -4.38 -0.82 -14.26
C THR A 153 -5.52 0.18 -14.01
N GLY A 154 -5.23 1.29 -13.31
CA GLY A 154 -6.16 2.40 -13.05
C GLY A 154 -7.39 2.08 -12.18
N SER A 155 -7.73 0.80 -11.97
CA SER A 155 -8.88 0.36 -11.16
C SER A 155 -8.68 -1.02 -10.57
N GLY A 156 -9.42 -1.32 -9.49
CA GLY A 156 -9.39 -2.64 -8.86
C GLY A 156 -9.90 -3.77 -9.76
N GLU A 157 -10.85 -3.51 -10.66
CA GLU A 157 -11.37 -4.53 -11.58
C GLU A 157 -10.30 -4.98 -12.59
N VAL A 158 -9.61 -4.03 -13.21
CA VAL A 158 -8.52 -4.31 -14.16
C VAL A 158 -7.35 -4.95 -13.43
N LEU A 159 -7.03 -4.48 -12.21
CA LEU A 159 -5.97 -5.09 -11.39
C LEU A 159 -6.29 -6.54 -11.04
N ALA A 160 -7.53 -6.89 -10.70
CA ALA A 160 -7.90 -8.27 -10.38
C ALA A 160 -7.68 -9.21 -11.57
N LYS A 161 -8.06 -8.80 -12.78
CA LYS A 161 -7.80 -9.56 -14.02
C LYS A 161 -6.30 -9.74 -14.25
N PHE A 162 -5.54 -8.66 -14.11
CA PHE A 162 -4.07 -8.68 -14.20
C PHE A 162 -3.44 -9.64 -13.18
N ILE A 163 -3.89 -9.65 -11.93
CA ILE A 163 -3.38 -10.55 -10.88
C ILE A 163 -3.61 -12.01 -11.27
N LEU A 164 -4.80 -12.37 -11.77
CA LEU A 164 -5.11 -13.74 -12.17
C LEU A 164 -4.18 -14.22 -13.30
N GLU A 165 -3.96 -13.39 -14.31
CA GLU A 165 -3.06 -13.69 -15.42
C GLU A 165 -1.60 -13.79 -14.96
N HIS A 166 -1.14 -12.82 -14.19
CA HIS A 166 0.22 -12.79 -13.67
C HIS A 166 0.51 -13.99 -12.75
N GLN A 167 -0.42 -14.39 -11.88
CA GLN A 167 -0.21 -15.55 -11.02
C GLN A 167 -0.09 -16.88 -11.78
N ARG A 168 -0.57 -16.97 -13.02
CA ARG A 168 -0.35 -18.17 -13.87
C ARG A 168 1.08 -18.25 -14.39
N THR A 169 1.81 -17.14 -14.45
CA THR A 169 3.20 -17.10 -14.94
C THR A 169 4.22 -17.29 -13.81
N LEU A 170 3.83 -17.08 -12.56
CA LEU A 170 4.67 -17.25 -11.39
C LEU A 170 4.95 -18.72 -11.07
N ALA A 171 6.15 -18.97 -10.53
CA ALA A 171 6.51 -20.28 -10.03
C ALA A 171 5.61 -20.72 -8.85
N ARG A 172 5.46 -22.04 -8.68
CA ARG A 172 4.52 -22.58 -7.69
C ARG A 172 4.97 -22.36 -6.24
N ASP A 173 6.26 -22.28 -5.97
CA ASP A 173 6.83 -21.91 -4.67
C ASP A 173 6.56 -20.43 -4.29
N VAL A 174 6.35 -19.56 -5.27
CA VAL A 174 5.91 -18.19 -5.02
C VAL A 174 4.44 -18.16 -4.59
N THR A 175 3.61 -18.92 -5.28
CA THR A 175 2.14 -18.88 -5.15
C THR A 175 1.54 -19.94 -4.23
N HIS A 176 2.29 -20.98 -3.86
CA HIS A 176 1.84 -22.11 -3.06
C HIS A 176 2.85 -22.49 -1.98
N LEU A 177 2.34 -23.05 -0.89
CA LEU A 177 3.11 -23.66 0.18
C LEU A 177 2.43 -24.98 0.56
N GLU A 178 3.21 -26.07 0.65
CA GLU A 178 2.70 -27.42 0.95
C GLU A 178 1.53 -27.84 0.03
N GLY A 179 1.61 -27.47 -1.25
CA GLY A 179 0.57 -27.77 -2.25
C GLY A 179 -0.70 -26.92 -2.14
N ARG A 180 -0.78 -25.99 -1.18
CA ARG A 180 -1.91 -25.06 -1.01
C ARG A 180 -1.56 -23.68 -1.56
N ARG A 181 -2.48 -23.08 -2.30
CA ARG A 181 -2.32 -21.71 -2.81
C ARG A 181 -2.30 -20.72 -1.65
N LEU A 182 -1.32 -19.84 -1.65
CA LEU A 182 -1.16 -18.80 -0.64
C LEU A 182 -2.15 -17.65 -0.90
N PRO A 183 -2.76 -17.08 0.15
CA PRO A 183 -3.60 -15.90 0.02
C PRO A 183 -2.79 -14.65 -0.36
N LEU A 184 -3.48 -13.65 -0.91
CA LEU A 184 -2.95 -12.29 -1.04
C LEU A 184 -3.38 -11.45 0.16
N LEU A 185 -2.47 -10.63 0.68
CA LEU A 185 -2.77 -9.68 1.75
C LEU A 185 -3.16 -8.33 1.13
N PHE A 186 -4.37 -7.86 1.39
CA PHE A 186 -4.86 -6.60 0.86
C PHE A 186 -4.93 -5.55 1.98
N LEU A 187 -4.10 -4.50 1.86
CA LEU A 187 -4.12 -3.39 2.81
C LEU A 187 -5.15 -2.36 2.36
N VAL A 188 -6.22 -2.22 3.15
CA VAL A 188 -7.41 -1.43 2.80
C VAL A 188 -7.73 -0.39 3.86
N GLY A 189 -8.56 0.58 3.47
CA GLY A 189 -9.27 1.44 4.42
C GLY A 189 -10.55 0.77 4.90
N GLU A 190 -11.18 1.35 5.92
CA GLU A 190 -12.45 0.81 6.45
C GLU A 190 -13.61 0.87 5.44
N GLN A 191 -13.62 1.83 4.50
CA GLN A 191 -14.67 1.92 3.50
C GLN A 191 -14.62 0.73 2.53
N ARG A 192 -15.59 -0.19 2.68
CA ARG A 192 -15.61 -1.48 1.98
C ARG A 192 -16.50 -1.44 0.74
N ARG A 193 -15.89 -1.29 -0.44
CA ARG A 193 -16.50 -1.65 -1.75
C ARG A 193 -15.45 -2.09 -2.79
N ASP A 194 -14.36 -2.70 -2.35
CA ASP A 194 -13.35 -3.17 -3.30
C ASP A 194 -13.84 -4.41 -4.04
N ILE A 195 -13.73 -4.37 -5.37
CA ILE A 195 -14.13 -5.47 -6.25
C ILE A 195 -13.11 -6.62 -6.23
N ILE A 196 -11.85 -6.33 -5.87
CA ILE A 196 -10.70 -7.25 -5.96
C ILE A 196 -10.94 -8.58 -5.23
N PRO A 197 -11.37 -8.62 -3.93
CA PRO A 197 -11.62 -9.89 -3.25
C PRO A 197 -12.62 -10.76 -4.00
N SER A 198 -13.74 -10.17 -4.42
CA SER A 198 -14.81 -10.89 -5.12
C SER A 198 -14.38 -11.39 -6.50
N SER A 199 -13.59 -10.60 -7.23
CA SER A 199 -13.06 -10.99 -8.55
C SER A 199 -12.05 -12.12 -8.45
N LEU A 200 -11.15 -12.10 -7.46
CA LEU A 200 -10.10 -13.12 -7.31
C LEU A 200 -10.62 -14.45 -6.76
N SER A 201 -11.77 -14.45 -6.08
CA SER A 201 -12.43 -15.65 -5.57
C SER A 201 -13.71 -16.02 -6.32
N ALA A 202 -13.97 -15.43 -7.48
CA ALA A 202 -15.22 -15.59 -8.22
C ALA A 202 -15.50 -17.08 -8.54
N GLU A 203 -16.77 -17.49 -8.42
CA GLU A 203 -17.17 -18.88 -8.67
C GLU A 203 -17.00 -19.31 -10.13
N THR A 204 -17.01 -18.34 -11.05
CA THR A 204 -16.74 -18.55 -12.47
C THR A 204 -15.29 -18.98 -12.75
N LEU A 205 -14.37 -18.78 -11.81
CA LEU A 205 -12.98 -19.21 -11.93
C LEU A 205 -12.81 -20.69 -11.55
N PRO A 206 -11.93 -21.43 -12.24
CA PRO A 206 -11.51 -22.75 -11.81
C PRO A 206 -10.95 -22.72 -10.38
N LEU A 207 -11.22 -23.76 -9.59
CA LEU A 207 -10.77 -23.81 -8.19
C LEU A 207 -9.26 -23.63 -8.03
N SER A 208 -8.48 -24.11 -9.00
CA SER A 208 -7.01 -23.96 -9.04
C SER A 208 -6.54 -22.53 -9.24
N GLU A 209 -7.40 -21.63 -9.75
CA GLU A 209 -7.08 -20.23 -10.06
C GLU A 209 -7.63 -19.24 -9.03
N ARG A 210 -8.66 -19.66 -8.27
CA ARG A 210 -9.23 -18.86 -7.19
C ARG A 210 -8.14 -18.56 -6.16
N THR A 211 -8.03 -17.29 -5.80
CA THR A 211 -7.06 -16.80 -4.84
C THR A 211 -7.79 -16.14 -3.69
N GLN A 212 -7.56 -16.64 -2.48
CA GLN A 212 -8.10 -16.02 -1.28
C GLN A 212 -7.44 -14.65 -1.07
N VAL A 213 -8.25 -13.64 -0.78
CA VAL A 213 -7.79 -12.33 -0.37
C VAL A 213 -8.06 -12.16 1.13
N ILE A 214 -7.02 -11.86 1.89
CA ILE A 214 -7.13 -11.50 3.31
C ILE A 214 -7.05 -9.98 3.38
N GLU A 215 -8.17 -9.35 3.68
CA GLU A 215 -8.25 -7.91 3.88
C GLU A 215 -7.78 -7.53 5.29
N LEU A 216 -6.89 -6.55 5.37
CA LEU A 216 -6.47 -5.93 6.61
C LEU A 216 -6.76 -4.43 6.53
N ILE A 217 -7.69 -3.97 7.36
CA ILE A 217 -7.96 -2.55 7.52
C ILE A 217 -6.78 -1.92 8.25
N VAL A 218 -6.04 -1.05 7.60
CA VAL A 218 -4.86 -0.37 8.17
C VAL A 218 -5.11 1.08 8.50
N TYR A 219 -6.21 1.65 8.00
CA TYR A 219 -6.62 3.01 8.30
C TYR A 219 -8.15 3.16 8.25
N GLU A 220 -8.64 4.12 9.02
CA GLU A 220 -10.01 4.58 9.03
C GLU A 220 -10.04 6.02 8.50
N THR A 221 -11.11 6.40 7.83
CA THR A 221 -11.28 7.77 7.31
C THR A 221 -12.47 8.39 8.03
N GLY A 222 -12.20 9.45 8.80
CA GLY A 222 -13.21 10.28 9.46
C GLY A 222 -13.28 11.67 8.85
N GLU A 223 -14.32 12.41 9.19
CA GLU A 223 -14.33 13.86 8.98
C GLU A 223 -13.37 14.51 9.99
N MET A 224 -12.64 15.54 9.56
CA MET A 224 -11.82 16.29 10.51
C MET A 224 -12.72 17.01 11.51
N ALA A 225 -12.43 16.91 12.81
CA ALA A 225 -13.21 17.54 13.87
C ALA A 225 -13.37 19.07 13.72
N THR A 226 -12.51 19.73 12.93
CA THR A 226 -12.64 21.15 12.59
C THR A 226 -13.73 21.46 11.56
N PHE A 227 -14.35 20.42 10.98
CA PHE A 227 -15.40 20.51 9.97
C PHE A 227 -16.72 19.83 10.40
N GLU A 228 -16.80 19.30 11.62
CA GLU A 228 -18.07 18.98 12.31
C GLU A 228 -18.72 20.24 12.91
#